data_AF-A0A369JEN8-F1
#
_entry.id   AF-A0A369JEN8-F1
#
_cell.length_a   1.000
_cell.length_b   1.000
_cell.length_c   1.000
_cell.angle_alpha   90.00
_cell.angle_beta   90.00
_cell.angle_gamma   90.00
#
_symmetry.space_group_name_H-M   'P 1'
#
loop_
_entity.id
_entity.type
_entity.pdbx_description
1 polymer ?
#
loop_
_entity_poly.entity_id
_entity_poly.type
_entity_poly.pdbx_seq_one_letter_code
_entity_poly.pdbx_strand_id
1 'polypeptide(L)'
;MIPLFNTENNPNNSSHPGVTSTLVAKKIGFDFTQSDMKADSNRWNNDWEKAHRLISATPPTEFFEILRSYLSIFHTYTENTAQAVQDLRQEVHKLQSTTADLYDDLDKHGPFRTAWILLVDSERRRHIHNGLQEACRASDWGQDARLLCPEITLNKIATDMGRAFITFLDSYRQGVKGADPDIYFLPNEWWGKVVDRSNEPTTELMSTIFTHLNLLRSQFIALFTFSTGMSVFQDLSFGSPGMDPVTQVIRSDPFFADSISQQLENARSKPILRCENCTKSPDMIEGNPRFMMCSVCKSKLDFVVHYCSQACQKEDWRRHKKHCGKAKVSKKLPGTINDPFWMEPDMSDSARNLPFTQTGQLAAWEMGFEFPHPLPAYSPALQRQISLWAGDKHVDYFLFDELDRPIPIYVHPTSLQLFFRLNRSVMVSLDPEAGVKLVGEYLLKKISNHPRLSRECILNQLGREFGEDMKGKIIAFEEYSGLLAGTSPGSAYLERMNGITQAMAPRMMESGSLKS
;
A
#
# COMPACT_ATOMS: atom_id res chain seq x y z
N MET A 1 -11.17 -10.40 24.85
CA MET A 1 -10.00 -10.02 25.66
C MET A 1 -9.05 -11.20 25.67
N ILE A 2 -8.11 -11.23 24.72
CA ILE A 2 -6.95 -12.11 24.82
C ILE A 2 -6.16 -11.58 26.02
N PRO A 3 -5.76 -12.40 27.01
CA PRO A 3 -4.84 -11.94 28.04
C PRO A 3 -3.53 -11.63 27.33
N LEU A 4 -3.35 -10.36 26.97
CA LEU A 4 -2.05 -9.81 26.60
C LEU A 4 -1.10 -10.27 27.70
N PHE A 5 0.02 -10.86 27.30
CA PHE A 5 1.09 -11.31 28.17
C PHE A 5 1.29 -10.28 29.29
N ASN A 6 0.69 -10.56 30.45
CA ASN A 6 0.75 -9.67 31.59
C ASN A 6 2.07 -10.01 32.27
N THR A 7 3.16 -9.59 31.62
CA THR A 7 4.54 -9.81 32.10
C THR A 7 4.83 -9.04 33.38
N GLU A 8 3.91 -8.20 33.84
CA GLU A 8 4.09 -7.37 35.03
C GLU A 8 3.78 -8.08 36.37
N ASN A 9 3.28 -9.32 36.39
CA ASN A 9 2.88 -9.95 37.67
C ASN A 9 3.31 -11.41 37.87
N ASN A 10 4.48 -11.82 37.36
CA ASN A 10 5.15 -13.02 37.88
C ASN A 10 6.24 -12.63 38.90
N PRO A 11 5.93 -12.53 40.21
CA PRO A 11 6.90 -12.14 41.23
C PRO A 11 8.10 -13.10 41.38
N ASN A 12 8.01 -14.30 40.78
CA ASN A 12 9.10 -15.27 40.73
C ASN A 12 10.09 -15.05 39.57
N ASN A 13 9.91 -14.02 38.74
CA ASN A 13 10.86 -13.68 37.65
C ASN A 13 11.77 -12.49 37.99
N SER A 14 11.93 -12.19 39.29
CA SER A 14 12.68 -11.05 39.82
C SER A 14 14.21 -11.20 39.81
N SER A 15 14.73 -12.20 39.10
CA SER A 15 16.17 -12.45 38.92
C SER A 15 16.58 -12.56 37.45
N HIS A 16 15.90 -11.87 36.53
CA HIS A 16 16.50 -11.65 35.22
C HIS A 16 17.76 -10.78 35.40
N PRO A 17 18.96 -11.31 35.14
CA PRO A 17 20.20 -10.57 35.27
C PRO A 17 20.12 -9.32 34.40
N GLY A 18 20.37 -8.16 35.00
CA GLY A 18 20.15 -6.86 34.38
C GLY A 18 20.67 -6.81 32.96
N VAL A 19 19.77 -6.40 32.04
CA VAL A 19 19.98 -6.12 30.60
C VAL A 19 21.41 -6.44 30.16
N THR A 20 21.68 -7.74 29.97
CA THR A 20 23.00 -8.18 29.54
C THR A 20 23.26 -7.54 28.20
N SER A 21 24.28 -6.68 28.14
CA SER A 21 24.69 -6.02 26.92
C SER A 21 24.75 -7.02 25.78
N THR A 22 24.17 -6.68 24.65
CA THR A 22 24.09 -7.60 23.52
C THR A 22 25.45 -7.97 22.98
N LEU A 23 25.74 -9.28 23.02
CA LEU A 23 27.04 -9.86 22.69
C LEU A 23 27.35 -9.61 21.21
N VAL A 24 26.35 -9.75 20.35
CA VAL A 24 26.50 -9.56 18.91
C VAL A 24 26.71 -8.09 18.60
N ALA A 25 25.87 -7.19 19.12
CA ALA A 25 26.01 -5.76 18.86
C ALA A 25 27.40 -5.24 19.23
N LYS A 26 27.92 -5.63 20.40
CA LYS A 26 29.27 -5.26 20.85
C LYS A 26 30.34 -5.74 19.88
N LYS A 27 30.23 -6.98 19.38
CA LYS A 27 31.17 -7.53 18.38
C LYS A 27 31.13 -6.78 17.05
N ILE A 28 29.97 -6.26 16.65
CA ILE A 28 29.82 -5.48 15.41
C ILE A 28 30.22 -4.00 15.64
N GLY A 29 30.57 -3.62 16.87
CA GLY A 29 31.05 -2.27 17.22
C GLY A 29 29.93 -1.30 17.56
N PHE A 30 28.75 -1.81 17.94
CA PHE A 30 27.65 -1.01 18.46
C PHE A 30 27.51 -1.24 19.97
N ASP A 31 27.51 -0.15 20.74
CA ASP A 31 27.10 -0.21 22.14
C ASP A 31 25.62 0.17 22.20
N PHE A 32 24.78 -0.81 22.53
CA PHE A 32 23.35 -0.60 22.68
C PHE A 32 22.97 -0.82 24.13
N THR A 33 22.52 0.25 24.77
CA THR A 33 21.72 0.18 25.98
C THR A 33 20.24 0.21 25.61
N GLN A 34 19.38 -0.35 26.46
CA GLN A 34 17.93 -0.23 26.28
C GLN A 34 17.47 1.25 26.29
N SER A 35 18.22 2.11 26.98
CA SER A 35 18.06 3.57 26.92
C SER A 35 18.26 4.14 25.51
N ASP A 36 19.20 3.61 24.73
CA ASP A 36 19.47 4.09 23.36
C ASP A 36 18.30 3.81 22.42
N MET A 37 17.62 2.67 22.57
CA MET A 37 16.46 2.31 21.76
C MET A 37 15.29 3.29 21.93
N LYS A 38 15.12 3.84 23.14
CA LYS A 38 14.09 4.86 23.44
C LYS A 38 14.59 6.27 23.12
N ALA A 39 15.86 6.57 23.36
CA ALA A 39 16.43 7.90 23.18
C ALA A 39 16.60 8.26 21.69
N ASP A 40 17.03 7.32 20.85
CA ASP A 40 17.22 7.52 19.40
C ASP A 40 16.86 6.26 18.62
N SER A 41 15.55 6.06 18.48
CA SER A 41 14.92 4.95 17.77
C SER A 41 15.40 4.82 16.31
N ASN A 42 15.65 5.95 15.64
CA ASN A 42 16.10 6.01 14.26
C ASN A 42 17.55 5.55 14.12
N ARG A 43 18.46 6.05 14.97
CA ARG A 43 19.85 5.60 15.00
C ARG A 43 19.94 4.12 15.31
N TRP A 44 19.23 3.64 16.33
CA TRP A 44 19.17 2.23 16.69
C TRP A 44 18.79 1.35 15.49
N ASN A 45 17.71 1.71 14.77
CA ASN A 45 17.31 0.94 13.59
C ASN A 45 18.36 1.02 12.46
N ASN A 46 18.94 2.19 12.21
CA ASN A 46 19.96 2.37 11.18
C ASN A 46 21.21 1.53 11.43
N ASP A 47 21.61 1.35 12.69
CA ASP A 47 22.76 0.52 13.05
C ASP A 47 22.46 -0.97 12.85
N TRP A 48 21.25 -1.44 13.15
CA TRP A 48 20.81 -2.79 12.78
C TRP A 48 20.76 -3.02 11.26
N GLU A 49 20.32 -2.03 10.48
CA GLU A 49 20.34 -2.10 9.00
C GLU A 49 21.77 -2.15 8.44
N LYS A 50 22.75 -1.54 9.12
CA LYS A 50 24.18 -1.69 8.79
C LYS A 50 24.67 -3.10 9.14
N ALA A 51 24.33 -3.62 10.31
CA ALA A 51 24.68 -4.98 10.72
C ALA A 51 24.15 -6.03 9.73
N HIS A 52 22.89 -5.91 9.30
CA HIS A 52 22.28 -6.81 8.33
C HIS A 52 23.01 -6.75 6.99
N ARG A 53 23.39 -5.56 6.51
CA ARG A 53 24.17 -5.39 5.27
C ARG A 53 25.55 -6.01 5.36
N LEU A 54 26.24 -5.81 6.49
CA LEU A 54 27.55 -6.42 6.73
C LEU A 54 27.45 -7.94 6.65
N ILE A 55 26.51 -8.53 7.38
CA ILE A 55 26.34 -9.98 7.49
C ILE A 55 25.80 -10.62 6.22
N SER A 56 24.94 -9.91 5.49
CA SER A 56 24.45 -10.37 4.19
C SER A 56 25.56 -10.35 3.12
N ALA A 57 26.60 -9.54 3.32
CA ALA A 57 27.74 -9.41 2.40
C ALA A 57 28.89 -10.36 2.75
N THR A 58 28.97 -10.86 3.98
CA THR A 58 30.04 -11.75 4.43
C THR A 58 29.68 -13.23 4.23
N PRO A 59 30.68 -14.13 4.11
CA PRO A 59 30.42 -15.56 4.06
C PRO A 59 29.74 -16.05 5.36
N PRO A 60 28.83 -17.04 5.30
CA PRO A 60 28.15 -17.55 6.51
C PRO A 60 29.08 -18.01 7.64
N THR A 61 30.35 -18.33 7.37
CA THR A 61 31.35 -18.66 8.38
C THR A 61 31.60 -17.52 9.38
N GLU A 62 31.58 -16.27 8.93
CA GLU A 62 31.77 -15.12 9.82
C GLU A 62 30.58 -14.94 10.77
N PHE A 63 29.37 -15.29 10.33
CA PHE A 63 28.19 -15.31 11.19
C PHE A 63 28.37 -16.28 12.36
N PHE A 64 28.92 -17.49 12.14
CA PHE A 64 29.20 -18.42 13.23
C PHE A 64 30.31 -17.94 14.17
N GLU A 65 31.31 -17.21 13.68
CA GLU A 65 32.33 -16.60 14.54
C GLU A 65 31.75 -15.52 15.46
N ILE A 66 30.80 -14.75 14.96
CA ILE A 66 30.02 -13.80 15.76
C ILE A 66 29.24 -14.57 16.84
N LEU A 67 28.57 -15.65 16.47
CA LEU A 67 27.76 -16.46 17.39
C LEU A 67 28.56 -17.39 18.31
N ARG A 68 29.84 -17.64 18.05
CA ARG A 68 30.66 -18.62 18.78
C ARG A 68 30.56 -18.51 20.29
N SER A 69 30.60 -17.27 20.79
CA SER A 69 30.51 -16.98 22.23
C SER A 69 29.13 -17.31 22.81
N TYR A 70 28.07 -17.12 22.02
CA TYR A 70 26.71 -17.53 22.41
C TYR A 70 26.57 -19.05 22.37
N LEU A 71 27.08 -19.70 21.32
CA LEU A 71 27.05 -21.15 21.19
C LEU A 71 27.78 -21.85 22.33
N SER A 72 28.92 -21.31 22.78
CA SER A 72 29.62 -21.84 23.96
C SER A 72 28.79 -21.72 25.24
N ILE A 73 28.09 -20.60 25.43
CA ILE A 73 27.21 -20.39 26.59
C ILE A 73 26.05 -21.39 26.52
N PHE A 74 25.33 -21.43 25.40
CA PHE A 74 24.21 -22.34 25.18
C PHE A 74 24.58 -23.81 25.46
N HIS A 75 25.77 -24.23 25.01
CA HIS A 75 26.29 -25.57 25.26
C HIS A 75 26.57 -25.84 26.75
N THR A 76 27.18 -24.89 27.46
CA THR A 76 27.50 -25.06 28.89
C THR A 76 26.29 -25.06 29.82
N TYR A 77 25.20 -24.38 29.44
CA TYR A 77 24.05 -24.18 30.32
C TYR A 77 22.94 -25.22 30.15
N THR A 78 22.98 -26.04 29.09
CA THR A 78 21.86 -26.94 28.80
C THR A 78 22.29 -28.41 28.86
N GLU A 79 22.32 -28.97 30.08
CA GLU A 79 22.27 -30.44 30.24
C GLU A 79 20.97 -31.04 29.65
N ASN A 80 19.98 -30.19 29.34
CA ASN A 80 18.69 -30.55 28.74
C ASN A 80 18.36 -29.76 27.47
N THR A 81 19.31 -29.65 26.53
CA THR A 81 19.11 -28.91 25.27
C THR A 81 17.87 -29.37 24.49
N ALA A 82 17.58 -30.67 24.51
CA ALA A 82 16.43 -31.25 23.81
C ALA A 82 15.09 -30.72 24.36
N GLN A 83 14.93 -30.63 25.69
CA GLN A 83 13.72 -30.09 26.29
C GLN A 83 13.57 -28.59 25.99
N ALA A 84 14.65 -27.80 26.11
CA ALA A 84 14.60 -26.36 25.82
C ALA A 84 14.20 -26.09 24.35
N VAL A 85 14.72 -26.89 23.41
CA VAL A 85 14.31 -26.83 22.00
C VAL A 85 12.84 -27.20 21.83
N GLN A 86 12.36 -28.21 22.54
CA GLN A 86 10.96 -28.63 22.47
C GLN A 86 10.00 -27.59 23.07
N ASP A 87 10.36 -26.96 24.17
CA ASP A 87 9.56 -25.89 24.80
C ASP A 87 9.47 -24.68 23.87
N LEU A 88 10.60 -24.24 23.31
CA LEU A 88 10.63 -23.16 22.33
C LEU A 88 9.82 -23.51 21.07
N ARG A 89 9.84 -24.77 20.64
CA ARG A 89 9.01 -25.25 19.51
C ARG A 89 7.52 -25.04 19.77
N GLN A 90 7.04 -25.44 20.94
CA GLN A 90 5.64 -25.28 21.32
C GLN A 90 5.25 -23.80 21.41
N GLU A 91 6.14 -22.97 21.97
CA GLU A 91 5.93 -21.53 22.06
C GLU A 91 5.83 -20.88 20.68
N VAL A 92 6.79 -21.16 19.78
CA VAL A 92 6.79 -20.64 18.41
C VAL A 92 5.51 -21.04 17.70
N HIS A 93 5.13 -22.32 17.74
CA HIS A 93 3.89 -22.78 17.11
C HIS A 93 2.67 -21.98 17.63
N LYS A 94 2.50 -21.89 18.95
CA LYS A 94 1.41 -21.12 19.57
C LYS A 94 1.40 -19.66 19.12
N LEU A 95 2.58 -19.03 19.07
CA LEU A 95 2.70 -17.63 18.68
C LEU A 95 2.37 -17.42 17.19
N GLN A 96 2.80 -18.33 16.31
CA GLN A 96 2.45 -18.29 14.88
C GLN A 96 0.94 -18.40 14.67
N SER A 97 0.28 -19.37 15.32
CA SER A 97 -1.17 -19.53 15.24
C SER A 97 -1.89 -18.28 15.76
N THR A 98 -1.51 -17.78 16.94
CA THR A 98 -2.10 -16.55 17.53
C THR A 98 -1.93 -15.35 16.61
N THR A 99 -0.77 -15.24 15.95
CA THR A 99 -0.50 -14.15 15.01
C THR A 99 -1.36 -14.28 13.76
N ALA A 100 -1.49 -15.48 13.19
CA ALA A 100 -2.35 -15.71 12.04
C ALA A 100 -3.83 -15.41 12.34
N ASP A 101 -4.32 -15.87 13.49
CA ASP A 101 -5.68 -15.63 13.99
C ASP A 101 -5.94 -14.13 14.21
N LEU A 102 -4.98 -13.39 14.79
CA LEU A 102 -5.09 -11.95 14.96
C LEU A 102 -5.36 -11.25 13.62
N TYR A 103 -4.60 -11.58 12.57
CA TYR A 103 -4.79 -10.95 11.27
C TYR A 103 -6.05 -11.42 10.54
N ASP A 104 -6.47 -12.68 10.74
CA ASP A 104 -7.78 -13.15 10.26
C ASP A 104 -8.92 -12.35 10.90
N ASP A 105 -8.86 -12.09 12.20
CA ASP A 105 -9.83 -11.27 12.91
C ASP A 105 -9.75 -9.80 12.47
N LEU A 106 -8.55 -9.26 12.31
CA LEU A 106 -8.34 -7.88 11.85
C LEU A 106 -8.82 -7.64 10.43
N ASP A 107 -8.76 -8.63 9.54
CA ASP A 107 -9.29 -8.51 8.17
C ASP A 107 -10.80 -8.77 8.09
N LYS A 108 -11.30 -9.73 8.88
CA LYS A 108 -12.71 -10.11 8.87
C LYS A 108 -13.60 -9.10 9.59
N HIS A 109 -13.13 -8.59 10.72
CA HIS A 109 -13.89 -7.72 11.61
C HIS A 109 -13.36 -6.28 11.63
N GLY A 110 -12.14 -6.06 11.13
CA GLY A 110 -11.51 -4.76 11.08
C GLY A 110 -11.25 -4.29 9.65
N PRO A 111 -11.11 -2.97 9.46
CA PRO A 111 -10.62 -2.40 8.21
C PRO A 111 -9.08 -2.32 8.25
N PHE A 112 -8.37 -3.36 8.72
CA PHE A 112 -6.92 -3.28 8.96
C PHE A 112 -6.16 -2.96 7.67
N ARG A 113 -6.40 -3.71 6.60
CA ARG A 113 -5.76 -3.48 5.29
C ARG A 113 -6.04 -2.07 4.78
N THR A 114 -7.31 -1.65 4.83
CA THR A 114 -7.75 -0.30 4.48
C THR A 114 -7.02 0.76 5.29
N ALA A 115 -6.99 0.61 6.62
CA ALA A 115 -6.33 1.55 7.50
C ALA A 115 -4.83 1.63 7.19
N TRP A 116 -4.17 0.49 7.04
CA TRP A 116 -2.74 0.40 6.78
C TRP A 116 -2.32 1.12 5.48
N ILE A 117 -3.06 0.90 4.40
CA ILE A 117 -2.79 1.54 3.11
C ILE A 117 -3.03 3.06 3.19
N LEU A 118 -4.08 3.48 3.91
CA LEU A 118 -4.42 4.90 4.08
C LEU A 118 -3.52 5.66 5.06
N LEU A 119 -2.70 4.98 5.87
CA LEU A 119 -1.73 5.65 6.74
C LEU A 119 -0.71 6.47 5.93
N VAL A 120 -0.12 7.48 6.57
CA VAL A 120 1.06 8.17 6.00
C VAL A 120 2.33 7.36 6.30
N ASP A 121 3.40 7.58 5.52
CA ASP A 121 4.65 6.81 5.65
C ASP A 121 5.26 6.88 7.06
N SER A 122 5.21 8.05 7.71
CA SER A 122 5.70 8.24 9.07
C SER A 122 4.97 7.37 10.09
N GLU A 123 3.65 7.23 9.96
CA GLU A 123 2.83 6.43 10.87
C GLU A 123 3.02 4.93 10.64
N ARG A 124 3.11 4.48 9.37
CA ARG A 124 3.49 3.09 9.08
C ARG A 124 4.85 2.75 9.67
N ARG A 125 5.85 3.62 9.46
CA ARG A 125 7.19 3.44 10.03
C ARG A 125 7.15 3.39 11.55
N ARG A 126 6.33 4.21 12.21
CA ARG A 126 6.14 4.17 13.67
C ARG A 126 5.61 2.81 14.12
N HIS A 127 4.59 2.27 13.48
CA HIS A 127 4.04 0.95 13.84
C HIS A 127 5.04 -0.19 13.59
N ILE A 128 5.77 -0.18 12.48
CA ILE A 128 6.84 -1.16 12.20
C ILE A 128 7.94 -1.05 13.26
N HIS A 129 8.30 0.17 13.64
CA HIS A 129 9.32 0.43 14.66
C HIS A 129 8.88 -0.11 16.03
N ASN A 130 7.64 0.16 16.44
CA ASN A 130 7.06 -0.39 17.66
C ASN A 130 7.07 -1.93 17.63
N GLY A 131 6.70 -2.53 16.51
CA GLY A 131 6.76 -3.99 16.32
C GLY A 131 8.18 -4.55 16.52
N LEU A 132 9.18 -3.89 15.94
CA LEU A 132 10.59 -4.26 16.12
C LEU A 132 11.04 -4.11 17.59
N GLN A 133 10.68 -3.01 18.25
CA GLN A 133 11.06 -2.78 19.65
C GLN A 133 10.44 -3.81 20.59
N GLU A 134 9.15 -4.10 20.44
CA GLU A 134 8.46 -5.09 21.28
C GLU A 134 8.96 -6.51 20.99
N ALA A 135 9.23 -6.86 19.74
CA ALA A 135 9.85 -8.15 19.42
C ALA A 135 11.23 -8.31 20.09
N CYS A 136 12.06 -7.26 20.09
CA CYS A 136 13.34 -7.27 20.79
C CYS A 136 13.22 -7.35 22.32
N ARG A 137 12.09 -6.94 22.90
CA ARG A 137 11.84 -7.06 24.34
C ARG A 137 11.31 -8.44 24.72
N ALA A 138 10.47 -9.01 23.86
CA ALA A 138 9.75 -10.25 24.13
C ALA A 138 10.52 -11.51 23.69
N SER A 139 11.44 -11.41 22.73
CA SER A 139 12.19 -12.58 22.25
C SER A 139 13.25 -13.03 23.26
N ASP A 140 13.48 -14.33 23.35
CA ASP A 140 14.48 -14.92 24.25
C ASP A 140 15.90 -14.41 24.00
N TRP A 141 16.19 -14.02 22.75
CA TRP A 141 17.51 -13.52 22.37
C TRP A 141 17.59 -11.99 22.27
N GLY A 142 16.57 -11.31 22.80
CA GLY A 142 16.46 -9.86 22.80
C GLY A 142 16.67 -9.24 21.41
N GLN A 143 17.40 -8.12 21.35
CA GLN A 143 17.70 -7.47 20.07
C GLN A 143 18.67 -8.27 19.17
N ASP A 144 19.46 -9.21 19.72
CA ASP A 144 20.38 -10.05 18.92
C ASP A 144 19.62 -10.99 17.97
N ALA A 145 18.34 -11.30 18.27
CA ALA A 145 17.45 -12.04 17.37
C ALA A 145 17.25 -11.35 16.01
N ARG A 146 17.40 -10.02 15.92
CA ARG A 146 17.31 -9.28 14.64
C ARG A 146 18.32 -9.78 13.62
N LEU A 147 19.49 -10.21 14.07
CA LEU A 147 20.56 -10.76 13.24
C LEU A 147 20.09 -11.92 12.35
N LEU A 148 19.11 -12.68 12.84
CA LEU A 148 18.55 -13.85 12.16
C LEU A 148 17.52 -13.49 11.09
N CYS A 149 17.05 -12.23 11.06
CA CYS A 149 15.87 -11.82 10.31
C CYS A 149 16.19 -10.71 9.29
N PRO A 150 17.08 -10.93 8.30
CA PRO A 150 17.43 -9.90 7.32
C PRO A 150 16.28 -9.50 6.38
N GLU A 151 15.18 -10.24 6.35
CA GLU A 151 13.94 -9.90 5.67
C GLU A 151 13.10 -8.86 6.41
N ILE A 152 13.21 -8.78 7.74
CA ILE A 152 12.48 -7.79 8.55
C ILE A 152 13.40 -6.60 8.79
N THR A 153 13.34 -5.63 7.88
CA THR A 153 13.98 -4.34 8.08
C THR A 153 13.00 -3.21 7.81
N LEU A 154 13.15 -2.08 8.51
CA LEU A 154 12.23 -0.94 8.36
C LEU A 154 12.20 -0.48 6.89
N ASN A 155 13.35 -0.45 6.24
CA ASN A 155 13.45 -0.05 4.84
C ASN A 155 12.80 -1.06 3.89
N LYS A 156 12.82 -2.36 4.18
CA LYS A 156 12.13 -3.34 3.32
C LYS A 156 10.63 -3.30 3.55
N ILE A 157 10.20 -3.35 4.80
CA ILE A 157 8.80 -3.50 5.18
C ILE A 157 7.97 -2.23 4.92
N ALA A 158 8.56 -1.04 5.09
CA ALA A 158 7.87 0.23 4.84
C ALA A 158 7.84 0.65 3.36
N THR A 159 8.51 -0.09 2.45
CA THR A 159 8.50 0.28 1.03
C THR A 159 7.15 0.08 0.37
N ASP A 160 7.03 0.60 -0.85
CA ASP A 160 5.89 0.33 -1.72
C ASP A 160 4.57 0.86 -1.13
N MET A 161 4.64 2.04 -0.48
CA MET A 161 3.52 2.66 0.26
C MET A 161 2.92 1.73 1.33
N GLY A 162 3.75 0.87 1.94
CA GLY A 162 3.32 -0.08 2.96
C GLY A 162 2.86 -1.43 2.42
N ARG A 163 2.76 -1.62 1.10
CA ARG A 163 2.37 -2.93 0.52
C ARG A 163 3.38 -4.02 0.77
N ALA A 164 4.67 -3.68 0.88
CA ALA A 164 5.70 -4.67 1.20
C ALA A 164 5.38 -5.40 2.52
N PHE A 165 4.80 -4.70 3.51
CA PHE A 165 4.32 -5.32 4.73
C PHE A 165 3.09 -6.20 4.50
N ILE A 166 2.10 -5.74 3.75
CA ILE A 166 0.89 -6.53 3.43
C ILE A 166 1.24 -7.83 2.70
N THR A 167 2.09 -7.76 1.66
CA THR A 167 2.56 -8.95 0.93
C THR A 167 3.33 -9.90 1.86
N PHE A 168 4.14 -9.36 2.77
CA PHE A 168 4.83 -10.16 3.78
C PHE A 168 3.84 -10.85 4.72
N LEU A 169 2.83 -10.14 5.23
CA LEU A 169 1.78 -10.69 6.09
C LEU A 169 0.98 -11.81 5.40
N ASP A 170 0.54 -11.58 4.17
CA ASP A 170 -0.25 -12.53 3.39
C ASP A 170 0.57 -13.82 3.15
N SER A 171 1.83 -13.68 2.74
CA SER A 171 2.74 -14.81 2.54
C SER A 171 3.04 -15.55 3.84
N TYR A 172 3.22 -14.82 4.94
CA TYR A 172 3.49 -15.41 6.26
C TYR A 172 2.28 -16.20 6.77
N ARG A 173 1.07 -15.61 6.73
CA ARG A 173 -0.18 -16.28 7.15
C ARG A 173 -0.49 -17.51 6.32
N GLN A 174 -0.34 -17.41 5.00
CA GLN A 174 -0.53 -18.56 4.11
C GLN A 174 0.46 -19.68 4.45
N GLY A 175 1.73 -19.32 4.73
CA GLY A 175 2.74 -20.27 5.18
C GLY A 175 2.41 -20.96 6.50
N VAL A 176 1.98 -20.20 7.52
CA VAL A 176 1.55 -20.74 8.82
C VAL A 176 0.37 -21.70 8.65
N LYS A 177 -0.67 -21.30 7.91
CA LYS A 177 -1.83 -22.16 7.63
C LYS A 177 -1.47 -23.41 6.83
N GLY A 178 -0.52 -23.30 5.91
CA GLY A 178 -0.06 -24.43 5.10
C GLY A 178 0.83 -25.40 5.86
N ALA A 179 1.47 -24.95 6.95
CA ALA A 179 2.34 -25.79 7.78
C ALA A 179 1.59 -26.50 8.91
N ASP A 180 0.43 -25.99 9.37
CA ASP A 180 -0.36 -26.56 10.47
C ASP A 180 -0.56 -28.09 10.32
N PRO A 181 -0.19 -28.91 11.32
CA PRO A 181 0.17 -28.58 12.72
C PRO A 181 1.67 -28.34 13.01
N ASP A 182 2.51 -28.24 11.98
CA ASP A 182 3.94 -27.96 12.11
C ASP A 182 4.26 -26.45 12.12
N ILE A 183 5.50 -26.10 12.48
CA ILE A 183 5.99 -24.72 12.44
C ILE A 183 6.30 -24.32 11.01
N TYR A 184 5.82 -23.13 10.62
CA TYR A 184 6.23 -22.50 9.38
C TYR A 184 7.57 -21.78 9.53
N PHE A 185 8.58 -22.23 8.79
CA PHE A 185 9.86 -21.54 8.67
C PHE A 185 9.86 -20.64 7.44
N LEU A 186 9.77 -19.32 7.65
CA LEU A 186 9.74 -18.35 6.55
C LEU A 186 10.99 -18.50 5.65
N PRO A 187 10.84 -18.74 4.34
CA PRO A 187 11.98 -18.85 3.43
C PRO A 187 12.78 -17.54 3.35
N ASN A 188 14.12 -17.64 3.35
CA ASN A 188 15.02 -16.51 3.12
C ASN A 188 16.29 -17.01 2.42
N GLU A 189 16.68 -16.37 1.31
CA GLU A 189 17.81 -16.81 0.49
C GLU A 189 19.15 -16.78 1.25
N TRP A 190 19.39 -15.74 2.05
CA TRP A 190 20.62 -15.64 2.84
C TRP A 190 20.64 -16.68 3.96
N TRP A 191 19.53 -16.85 4.67
CA TRP A 191 19.41 -17.85 5.73
C TRP A 191 19.52 -19.28 5.17
N GLY A 192 18.97 -19.54 3.98
CA GLY A 192 19.16 -20.79 3.26
C GLY A 192 20.65 -21.10 3.05
N LYS A 193 21.47 -20.13 2.67
CA LYS A 193 22.94 -20.32 2.54
C LYS A 193 23.63 -20.61 3.88
N VAL A 194 23.10 -20.06 4.98
CA VAL A 194 23.60 -20.35 6.34
C VAL A 194 23.30 -21.80 6.73
N VAL A 195 22.09 -22.28 6.42
CA VAL A 195 21.65 -23.67 6.66
C VAL A 195 22.31 -24.67 5.69
N ASP A 196 22.45 -24.35 4.41
CA ASP A 196 23.05 -25.29 3.44
C ASP A 196 24.51 -25.60 3.75
N ARG A 197 25.26 -24.62 4.25
CA ARG A 197 26.62 -24.84 4.74
C ARG A 197 26.68 -25.72 5.98
N SER A 198 25.59 -25.83 6.73
CA SER A 198 25.52 -26.77 7.84
C SER A 198 25.19 -28.19 7.43
N ASN A 199 24.92 -28.47 6.15
CA ASN A 199 24.67 -29.82 5.69
C ASN A 199 25.95 -30.59 5.30
N GLU A 200 27.15 -29.99 5.44
CA GLU A 200 28.42 -30.74 5.54
C GLU A 200 28.37 -31.66 6.78
N PRO A 201 29.18 -32.75 6.92
CA PRO A 201 29.00 -33.75 7.97
C PRO A 201 28.94 -33.14 9.37
N THR A 202 27.74 -32.82 9.84
CA THR A 202 27.53 -32.11 11.09
C THR A 202 27.43 -33.08 12.22
N THR A 203 28.05 -32.72 13.33
CA THR A 203 27.79 -33.36 14.61
C THR A 203 26.33 -33.13 15.01
N GLU A 204 25.75 -34.05 15.78
CA GLU A 204 24.40 -33.93 16.35
C GLU A 204 24.21 -32.59 17.10
N LEU A 205 25.28 -32.10 17.76
CA LEU A 205 25.30 -30.80 18.41
C LEU A 205 25.03 -29.65 17.44
N MET A 206 25.65 -29.65 16.26
CA MET A 206 25.41 -28.60 15.27
C MET A 206 23.98 -28.64 14.76
N SER A 207 23.42 -29.81 14.49
CA SER A 207 22.00 -29.97 14.10
C SER A 207 21.05 -29.37 15.15
N THR A 208 21.31 -29.65 16.43
CA THR A 208 20.55 -29.07 17.55
C THR A 208 20.68 -27.55 17.61
N ILE A 209 21.88 -27.01 17.42
CA ILE A 209 22.12 -25.56 17.35
C ILE A 209 21.34 -24.92 16.20
N PHE A 210 21.34 -25.51 15.01
CA PHE A 210 20.59 -24.98 13.86
C PHE A 210 19.09 -25.00 14.09
N THR A 211 18.59 -26.08 14.67
CA THR A 211 17.18 -26.18 15.06
C THR A 211 16.82 -25.07 16.03
N HIS A 212 17.65 -24.83 17.04
CA HIS A 212 17.44 -23.76 18.00
C HIS A 212 17.45 -22.36 17.35
N LEU A 213 18.45 -22.07 16.50
CA LEU A 213 18.52 -20.78 15.78
C LEU A 213 17.32 -20.57 14.83
N ASN A 214 16.85 -21.61 14.15
CA ASN A 214 15.65 -21.56 13.31
C ASN A 214 14.39 -21.22 14.13
N LEU A 215 14.28 -21.78 15.33
CA LEU A 215 13.18 -21.50 16.24
C LEU A 215 13.25 -20.06 16.77
N LEU A 216 14.43 -19.59 17.21
CA LEU A 216 14.62 -18.19 17.64
C LEU A 216 14.27 -17.19 16.52
N ARG A 217 14.69 -17.49 15.29
CA ARG A 217 14.31 -16.69 14.10
C ARG A 217 12.79 -16.64 13.93
N SER A 218 12.14 -17.80 14.00
CA SER A 218 10.68 -17.92 13.81
C SER A 218 9.88 -17.26 14.93
N GLN A 219 10.36 -17.34 16.18
CA GLN A 219 9.82 -16.64 17.34
C GLN A 219 9.86 -15.13 17.10
N PHE A 220 11.03 -14.59 16.71
CA PHE A 220 11.20 -13.15 16.48
C PHE A 220 10.30 -12.64 15.35
N ILE A 221 10.20 -13.37 14.23
CA ILE A 221 9.31 -13.03 13.11
C ILE A 221 7.85 -12.97 13.58
N ALA A 222 7.40 -13.97 14.35
CA ALA A 222 6.04 -14.02 14.85
C ALA A 222 5.77 -12.87 15.85
N LEU A 223 6.69 -12.60 16.78
CA LEU A 223 6.61 -11.48 17.73
C LEU A 223 6.55 -10.13 17.01
N PHE A 224 7.43 -9.89 16.02
CA PHE A 224 7.42 -8.66 15.22
C PHE A 224 6.06 -8.46 14.53
N THR A 225 5.56 -9.52 13.91
CA THR A 225 4.32 -9.49 13.13
C THR A 225 3.11 -9.25 14.04
N PHE A 226 3.04 -9.96 15.15
CA PHE A 226 2.03 -9.78 16.20
C PHE A 226 2.06 -8.36 16.77
N SER A 227 3.22 -7.89 17.22
CA SER A 227 3.35 -6.59 17.88
C SER A 227 3.09 -5.41 16.93
N THR A 228 3.45 -5.54 15.65
CA THR A 228 3.08 -4.52 14.64
C THR A 228 1.56 -4.44 14.48
N GLY A 229 0.89 -5.60 14.34
CA GLY A 229 -0.57 -5.67 14.22
C GLY A 229 -1.27 -5.15 15.46
N MET A 230 -0.79 -5.51 16.65
CA MET A 230 -1.30 -5.00 17.92
C MET A 230 -1.13 -3.49 18.07
N SER A 231 -0.01 -2.92 17.61
CA SER A 231 0.19 -1.46 17.64
C SER A 231 -0.84 -0.73 16.76
N VAL A 232 -1.16 -1.28 15.59
CA VAL A 232 -2.21 -0.72 14.71
C VAL A 232 -3.59 -0.90 15.33
N PHE A 233 -3.88 -2.09 15.87
CA PHE A 233 -5.16 -2.40 16.51
C PHE A 233 -5.44 -1.49 17.71
N GLN A 234 -4.44 -1.19 18.53
CA GLN A 234 -4.54 -0.26 19.65
C GLN A 234 -4.96 1.13 19.18
N ASP A 235 -4.30 1.66 18.15
CA ASP A 235 -4.63 2.98 17.58
C ASP A 235 -6.01 3.00 16.91
N LEU A 236 -6.42 1.90 16.25
CA LEU A 236 -7.77 1.77 15.69
C LEU A 236 -8.86 1.76 16.79
N SER A 237 -8.57 1.11 17.92
CA SER A 237 -9.50 0.92 19.02
C SER A 237 -9.62 2.16 19.91
N PHE A 238 -8.50 2.78 20.24
CA PHE A 238 -8.42 3.86 21.22
C PHE A 238 -8.21 5.25 20.60
N GLY A 239 -7.95 5.31 19.29
CA GLY A 239 -7.60 6.54 18.59
C GLY A 239 -6.13 6.91 18.81
N SER A 240 -5.57 7.66 17.86
CA SER A 240 -4.26 8.30 17.99
C SER A 240 -4.17 9.44 16.97
N PRO A 241 -3.42 10.53 17.23
CA PRO A 241 -3.36 11.66 16.29
C PRO A 241 -2.96 11.26 14.85
N GLY A 242 -2.15 10.21 14.70
CA GLY A 242 -1.75 9.66 13.40
C GLY A 242 -2.84 8.83 12.71
N MET A 243 -3.68 8.14 13.49
CA MET A 243 -4.73 7.22 13.04
C MET A 243 -6.12 7.88 12.94
N ASP A 244 -6.38 8.97 13.67
CA ASP A 244 -7.65 9.70 13.69
C ASP A 244 -8.17 10.06 12.28
N PRO A 245 -7.33 10.53 11.35
CA PRO A 245 -7.79 10.88 10.01
C PRO A 245 -8.20 9.64 9.20
N VAL A 246 -7.49 8.53 9.37
CA VAL A 246 -7.78 7.26 8.69
C VAL A 246 -9.07 6.66 9.25
N THR A 247 -9.22 6.62 10.57
CA THR A 247 -10.45 6.16 11.23
C THR A 247 -11.63 7.07 10.93
N GLN A 248 -11.42 8.38 10.77
CA GLN A 248 -12.47 9.31 10.32
C GLN A 248 -12.93 8.96 8.91
N VAL A 249 -12.02 8.71 7.96
CA VAL A 249 -12.37 8.32 6.58
C VAL A 249 -13.16 7.01 6.59
N ILE A 250 -12.65 5.99 7.28
CA ILE A 250 -13.28 4.66 7.39
C ILE A 250 -14.66 4.73 8.05
N ARG A 251 -14.79 5.43 9.18
CA ARG A 251 -16.07 5.54 9.91
C ARG A 251 -17.09 6.39 9.18
N SER A 252 -16.63 7.43 8.49
CA SER A 252 -17.50 8.24 7.65
C SER A 252 -18.00 7.36 6.50
N ASP A 253 -17.10 6.83 5.68
CA ASP A 253 -17.48 6.15 4.45
C ASP A 253 -16.66 4.87 4.24
N PRO A 254 -17.13 3.73 4.76
CA PRO A 254 -16.41 2.47 4.64
C PRO A 254 -16.19 2.04 3.18
N PHE A 255 -17.18 2.29 2.30
CA PHE A 255 -17.13 1.90 0.89
C PHE A 255 -16.12 2.75 0.12
N PHE A 256 -16.12 4.06 0.35
CA PHE A 256 -15.13 4.94 -0.24
C PHE A 256 -13.72 4.64 0.28
N ALA A 257 -13.58 4.41 1.59
CA ALA A 257 -12.30 4.06 2.19
C ALA A 257 -11.73 2.76 1.58
N ASP A 258 -12.56 1.73 1.46
CA ASP A 258 -12.21 0.47 0.82
C ASP A 258 -11.83 0.66 -0.65
N SER A 259 -12.64 1.39 -1.43
CA SER A 259 -12.36 1.70 -2.84
C SER A 259 -11.03 2.44 -3.03
N ILE A 260 -10.75 3.48 -2.24
CA ILE A 260 -9.45 4.17 -2.30
C ILE A 260 -8.32 3.24 -1.86
N SER A 261 -8.51 2.44 -0.81
CA SER A 261 -7.48 1.49 -0.40
C SER A 261 -7.15 0.51 -1.51
N GLN A 262 -8.15 -0.07 -2.17
CA GLN A 262 -7.94 -0.98 -3.30
C GLN A 262 -7.24 -0.26 -4.47
N GLN A 263 -7.60 0.99 -4.77
CA GLN A 263 -6.91 1.78 -5.80
C GLN A 263 -5.44 2.01 -5.43
N LEU A 264 -5.16 2.47 -4.20
CA LEU A 264 -3.80 2.71 -3.72
C LEU A 264 -2.98 1.41 -3.62
N GLU A 265 -3.61 0.30 -3.29
CA GLU A 265 -2.97 -1.01 -3.26
C GLU A 265 -2.58 -1.47 -4.67
N ASN A 266 -3.44 -1.22 -5.66
CA ASN A 266 -3.13 -1.51 -7.05
C ASN A 266 -2.20 -0.47 -7.71
N ALA A 267 -2.09 0.73 -7.14
CA ALA A 267 -1.25 1.80 -7.65
C ALA A 267 0.24 1.46 -7.52
N ARG A 268 1.03 1.61 -8.57
CA ARG A 268 2.49 1.39 -8.54
C ARG A 268 3.18 2.38 -7.62
N SER A 269 4.18 1.92 -6.86
CA SER A 269 5.04 2.82 -6.06
C SER A 269 6.23 3.37 -6.82
N LYS A 270 6.53 2.79 -7.99
CA LYS A 270 7.60 3.25 -8.87
C LYS A 270 7.07 3.41 -10.28
N PRO A 271 7.52 4.46 -11.00
CA PRO A 271 7.21 4.59 -12.40
C PRO A 271 7.72 3.38 -13.17
N ILE A 272 6.93 2.94 -14.15
CA ILE A 272 7.31 1.92 -15.13
C ILE A 272 8.58 2.37 -15.82
N LEU A 273 9.62 1.54 -15.74
CA LEU A 273 10.78 1.68 -16.61
C LEU A 273 10.37 1.22 -18.00
N ARG A 274 10.36 2.12 -18.98
CA ARG A 274 10.12 1.79 -20.38
C ARG A 274 11.35 2.12 -21.21
N CYS A 275 11.61 1.30 -22.23
CA CYS A 275 12.67 1.59 -23.18
C CYS A 275 12.29 2.81 -24.00
N GLU A 276 13.14 3.83 -24.04
CA GLU A 276 12.84 5.05 -24.80
C GLU A 276 12.67 4.77 -26.29
N ASN A 277 13.33 3.73 -26.84
CA ASN A 277 13.19 3.34 -28.24
C ASN A 277 11.91 2.53 -28.51
N CYS A 278 11.80 1.34 -27.91
CA CYS A 278 10.76 0.35 -28.25
C CYS A 278 9.58 0.30 -27.28
N THR A 279 9.55 1.18 -26.27
CA THR A 279 8.49 1.37 -25.25
C THR A 279 8.16 0.18 -24.35
N LYS A 280 8.76 -0.99 -24.60
CA LYS A 280 8.65 -2.18 -23.74
C LYS A 280 9.22 -1.92 -22.34
N SER A 281 8.56 -2.47 -21.33
CA SER A 281 9.04 -2.55 -19.95
C SER A 281 9.81 -3.86 -19.70
N PRO A 282 10.58 -3.99 -18.60
CA PRO A 282 11.38 -5.19 -18.32
C PRO A 282 10.55 -6.48 -18.31
N ASP A 283 9.33 -6.43 -17.76
CA ASP A 283 8.37 -7.54 -17.69
C ASP A 283 7.83 -7.97 -19.06
N MET A 284 7.90 -7.11 -20.08
CA MET A 284 7.51 -7.43 -21.46
C MET A 284 8.65 -8.07 -22.28
N ILE A 285 9.81 -8.31 -21.67
CA ILE A 285 11.00 -8.85 -22.34
C ILE A 285 11.44 -10.11 -21.62
N GLU A 286 11.63 -11.19 -22.39
CA GLU A 286 12.10 -12.47 -21.87
C GLU A 286 13.37 -12.31 -21.04
N GLY A 287 13.40 -12.93 -19.86
CA GLY A 287 14.51 -12.85 -18.92
C GLY A 287 14.57 -11.58 -18.05
N ASN A 288 13.56 -10.69 -18.12
CA ASN A 288 13.46 -9.48 -17.30
C ASN A 288 14.79 -8.67 -17.25
N PRO A 289 15.31 -8.25 -18.42
CA PRO A 289 16.66 -7.70 -18.51
C PRO A 289 16.77 -6.37 -17.76
N ARG A 290 17.92 -6.15 -17.13
CA ARG A 290 18.23 -4.85 -16.54
C ARG A 290 18.40 -3.80 -17.63
N PHE A 291 17.58 -2.76 -17.59
CA PHE A 291 17.66 -1.66 -18.57
C PHE A 291 18.96 -0.87 -18.38
N MET A 292 19.59 -0.52 -19.50
CA MET A 292 20.74 0.36 -19.55
C MET A 292 20.29 1.82 -19.44
N MET A 293 21.15 2.65 -18.86
CA MET A 293 20.88 4.07 -18.64
C MET A 293 21.81 4.93 -19.49
N CYS A 294 21.30 6.03 -20.06
CA CYS A 294 22.17 7.05 -20.64
C CYS A 294 22.93 7.79 -19.53
N SER A 295 24.24 7.53 -19.40
CA SER A 295 25.11 8.15 -18.39
C SER A 295 25.12 9.67 -18.46
N VAL A 296 25.13 10.23 -19.68
CA VAL A 296 25.13 11.68 -19.90
C VAL A 296 23.84 12.31 -19.36
N CYS A 297 22.67 11.74 -19.68
CA CYS A 297 21.40 12.26 -19.16
C CYS A 297 21.36 12.14 -17.63
N LYS A 298 21.67 10.96 -17.07
CA LYS A 298 21.72 10.75 -15.61
C LYS A 298 22.62 11.77 -14.88
N SER A 299 23.73 12.17 -15.51
CA SER A 299 24.69 13.09 -14.89
C SER A 299 24.32 14.57 -15.02
N LYS A 300 23.63 14.97 -16.12
CA LYS A 300 23.40 16.38 -16.46
C LYS A 300 21.98 16.85 -16.26
N LEU A 301 21.05 15.92 -16.29
CA LEU A 301 19.64 16.18 -16.24
C LEU A 301 19.12 15.31 -15.11
N ASP A 302 18.31 15.86 -14.22
CA ASP A 302 17.75 15.14 -13.07
C ASP A 302 16.69 14.10 -13.50
N PHE A 303 16.99 13.35 -14.57
CA PHE A 303 16.19 12.29 -15.16
C PHE A 303 17.09 11.29 -15.90
N VAL A 304 16.59 10.07 -16.03
CA VAL A 304 17.32 8.97 -16.64
C VAL A 304 16.55 8.42 -17.84
N VAL A 305 17.22 8.33 -18.99
CA VAL A 305 16.70 7.64 -20.18
C VAL A 305 17.14 6.19 -20.14
N HIS A 306 16.16 5.29 -20.27
CA HIS A 306 16.37 3.85 -20.17
C HIS A 306 16.26 3.16 -21.53
N TYR A 307 17.08 2.14 -21.75
CA TYR A 307 17.05 1.30 -22.94
C TYR A 307 17.13 -0.17 -22.56
N CYS A 308 16.28 -1.01 -23.16
CA CYS A 308 16.31 -2.45 -22.87
C CYS A 308 17.52 -3.18 -23.49
N SER A 309 18.18 -2.58 -24.49
CA SER A 309 19.34 -3.17 -25.17
C SER A 309 20.19 -2.10 -25.87
N GLN A 310 21.44 -2.47 -26.21
CA GLN A 310 22.35 -1.57 -26.94
C GLN A 310 21.88 -1.32 -28.36
N ALA A 311 21.20 -2.29 -28.97
CA ALA A 311 20.54 -2.12 -30.26
C ALA A 311 19.48 -1.00 -30.19
N CYS A 312 18.58 -1.04 -29.20
CA CYS A 312 17.58 0.00 -28.99
C CYS A 312 18.20 1.38 -28.73
N GLN A 313 19.29 1.45 -27.95
CA GLN A 313 19.99 2.71 -27.72
C GLN A 313 20.60 3.27 -29.02
N LYS A 314 21.26 2.43 -29.82
CA LYS A 314 21.88 2.84 -31.10
C LYS A 314 20.84 3.31 -32.10
N GLU A 315 19.68 2.66 -32.15
CA GLU A 315 18.57 3.03 -33.03
C GLU A 315 17.98 4.40 -32.68
N ASP A 316 17.70 4.65 -31.40
CA ASP A 316 17.16 5.95 -30.95
C ASP A 316 18.22 7.06 -30.89
N TRP A 317 19.52 6.71 -30.92
CA TRP A 317 20.63 7.65 -30.72
C TRP A 317 20.59 8.88 -31.62
N ARG A 318 20.19 8.74 -32.89
CA ARG A 318 20.08 9.89 -33.82
C ARG A 318 19.07 10.94 -33.36
N ARG A 319 17.98 10.50 -32.71
CA ARG A 319 16.95 11.37 -32.13
C ARG A 319 17.42 11.87 -30.76
N HIS A 320 17.84 10.96 -29.90
CA HIS A 320 18.27 11.26 -28.54
C HIS A 320 19.46 12.23 -28.46
N LYS A 321 20.49 12.08 -29.32
CA LYS A 321 21.71 12.91 -29.31
C LYS A 321 21.43 14.40 -29.44
N LYS A 322 20.33 14.80 -30.09
CA LYS A 322 19.95 16.22 -30.25
C LYS A 322 19.67 16.90 -28.90
N HIS A 323 19.19 16.13 -27.93
CA HIS A 323 18.72 16.62 -26.62
C HIS A 323 19.48 16.03 -25.43
N CYS A 324 20.29 14.99 -25.67
CA CYS A 324 21.09 14.29 -24.66
C CYS A 324 21.95 15.28 -23.85
N GLY A 325 21.74 15.28 -22.53
CA GLY A 325 22.45 16.17 -21.61
C GLY A 325 22.12 17.66 -21.72
N LYS A 326 21.11 18.06 -22.51
CA LYS A 326 20.73 19.47 -22.74
C LYS A 326 19.33 19.82 -22.27
N ALA A 327 18.36 18.95 -22.55
CA ALA A 327 16.96 19.22 -22.23
C ALA A 327 16.24 17.91 -21.89
N LYS A 328 15.24 18.01 -21.00
CA LYS A 328 14.33 16.91 -20.69
C LYS A 328 13.40 16.67 -21.85
N VAL A 329 13.73 15.66 -22.66
CA VAL A 329 12.92 15.20 -23.78
C VAL A 329 12.58 13.75 -23.51
N SER A 330 11.34 13.52 -23.09
CA SER A 330 10.77 12.19 -22.92
C SER A 330 9.56 12.07 -23.82
N LYS A 331 9.35 10.88 -24.39
CA LYS A 331 8.14 10.55 -25.16
C LYS A 331 6.84 10.56 -24.33
N LYS A 332 6.87 10.99 -23.06
CA LYS A 332 5.73 11.02 -22.12
C LYS A 332 4.97 9.68 -22.12
N LEU A 333 5.71 8.58 -22.11
CA LEU A 333 5.12 7.24 -22.19
C LEU A 333 4.27 6.98 -20.94
N PRO A 334 3.04 6.42 -21.07
CA PRO A 334 2.20 6.06 -19.94
C PRO A 334 2.91 5.18 -18.92
N GLY A 335 2.71 5.49 -17.65
CA GLY A 335 3.32 4.80 -16.52
C GLY A 335 4.76 5.23 -16.19
N THR A 336 5.43 6.06 -17.01
CA THR A 336 6.84 6.45 -16.76
C THR A 336 6.96 7.66 -15.84
N ILE A 337 8.16 7.97 -15.32
CA ILE A 337 8.36 9.07 -14.34
C ILE A 337 7.87 10.46 -14.81
N ASN A 338 7.61 10.63 -16.10
CA ASN A 338 7.13 11.88 -16.70
C ASN A 338 5.62 11.89 -16.99
N ASP A 339 4.97 10.77 -16.74
CA ASP A 339 3.53 10.66 -16.73
C ASP A 339 3.03 11.09 -15.34
N PRO A 340 2.22 12.16 -15.22
CA PRO A 340 1.70 12.58 -13.92
C PRO A 340 0.84 11.49 -13.24
N PHE A 341 0.38 10.50 -14.00
CA PHE A 341 -0.42 9.37 -13.53
C PHE A 341 0.37 8.06 -13.53
N TRP A 342 1.70 8.13 -13.36
CA TRP A 342 2.55 6.95 -13.46
C TRP A 342 2.22 5.86 -12.43
N MET A 343 1.67 6.28 -11.28
CA MET A 343 1.22 5.39 -10.21
C MET A 343 0.05 4.52 -10.66
N GLU A 344 -0.74 4.95 -11.65
CA GLU A 344 -1.89 4.21 -12.14
C GLU A 344 -1.74 4.04 -13.66
N PRO A 345 -0.86 3.14 -14.14
CA PRO A 345 -0.66 2.95 -15.58
C PRO A 345 -1.95 2.57 -16.31
N ASP A 346 -2.85 1.89 -15.61
CA ASP A 346 -4.13 1.41 -16.10
C ASP A 346 -5.25 2.45 -15.92
N MET A 347 -4.91 3.63 -15.37
CA MET A 347 -5.80 4.79 -15.40
C MET A 347 -6.22 5.04 -16.85
N SER A 348 -7.52 5.20 -17.07
CA SER A 348 -8.05 5.44 -18.41
C SER A 348 -7.38 6.65 -19.05
N ASP A 349 -7.19 6.60 -20.38
CA ASP A 349 -6.65 7.74 -21.15
C ASP A 349 -7.39 9.04 -20.86
N SER A 350 -8.64 8.92 -20.45
CA SER A 350 -9.55 9.97 -20.01
C SER A 350 -9.05 10.75 -18.80
N ALA A 351 -8.73 10.04 -17.71
CA ALA A 351 -8.18 10.65 -16.51
C ALA A 351 -6.71 11.08 -16.74
N ARG A 352 -6.04 10.54 -17.76
CA ARG A 352 -4.70 10.97 -18.19
C ARG A 352 -4.70 12.25 -19.01
N ASN A 353 -5.73 12.46 -19.82
CA ASN A 353 -5.90 13.64 -20.67
C ASN A 353 -6.62 14.78 -19.93
N LEU A 354 -6.62 14.74 -18.59
CA LEU A 354 -7.12 15.84 -17.81
C LEU A 354 -6.35 17.12 -18.17
N PRO A 355 -7.05 18.18 -18.60
CA PRO A 355 -6.43 19.41 -18.99
C PRO A 355 -5.93 20.16 -17.76
N PHE A 356 -4.62 20.40 -17.76
CA PHE A 356 -3.97 21.27 -16.80
C PHE A 356 -3.66 22.60 -17.47
N THR A 357 -3.96 23.69 -16.78
CA THR A 357 -3.53 25.03 -17.18
C THR A 357 -1.99 25.12 -17.19
N GLN A 358 -1.44 26.18 -17.77
CA GLN A 358 0.01 26.45 -17.73
C GLN A 358 0.56 26.54 -16.29
N THR A 359 -0.28 26.83 -15.30
CA THR A 359 0.09 26.89 -13.88
C THR A 359 0.02 25.52 -13.19
N GLY A 360 -0.32 24.45 -13.92
CA GLY A 360 -0.51 23.10 -13.37
C GLY A 360 -1.81 22.93 -12.60
N GLN A 361 -2.73 23.91 -12.66
CA GLN A 361 -4.05 23.78 -12.05
C GLN A 361 -4.97 23.00 -12.98
N LEU A 362 -5.81 22.14 -12.42
CA LEU A 362 -6.79 21.39 -13.20
C LEU A 362 -7.86 22.33 -13.75
N ALA A 363 -7.95 22.44 -15.08
CA ALA A 363 -9.03 23.17 -15.74
C ALA A 363 -10.24 22.22 -15.86
N ALA A 364 -11.02 22.07 -14.78
CA ALA A 364 -12.17 21.15 -14.78
C ALA A 364 -13.13 21.39 -15.96
N TRP A 365 -13.27 22.64 -16.42
CA TRP A 365 -14.08 23.01 -17.59
C TRP A 365 -13.50 22.53 -18.93
N GLU A 366 -12.19 22.31 -19.01
CA GLU A 366 -11.54 21.76 -20.20
C GLU A 366 -11.66 20.23 -20.24
N MET A 367 -12.00 19.59 -19.12
CA MET A 367 -12.30 18.16 -19.07
C MET A 367 -13.53 17.90 -19.92
N GLY A 368 -13.28 17.67 -21.21
CA GLY A 368 -14.28 17.38 -22.19
C GLY A 368 -14.91 16.02 -21.94
N PHE A 369 -15.48 15.47 -22.99
CA PHE A 369 -16.09 14.16 -22.94
C PHE A 369 -15.06 13.13 -23.38
N GLU A 370 -15.09 11.97 -22.72
CA GLU A 370 -14.52 10.79 -23.34
C GLU A 370 -15.24 10.51 -24.65
N PHE A 371 -14.47 10.02 -25.63
CA PHE A 371 -15.11 9.35 -26.74
C PHE A 371 -15.86 8.16 -26.16
N PRO A 372 -17.19 8.09 -26.37
CA PRO A 372 -17.95 6.97 -25.86
C PRO A 372 -17.32 5.67 -26.35
N HIS A 373 -17.21 4.70 -25.45
CA HIS A 373 -16.65 3.39 -25.76
C HIS A 373 -17.34 2.83 -27.03
N PRO A 374 -16.59 2.37 -28.05
CA PRO A 374 -17.19 2.00 -29.33
C PRO A 374 -18.00 0.70 -29.29
N LEU A 375 -17.87 -0.11 -28.23
CA LEU A 375 -18.49 -1.44 -28.12
C LEU A 375 -19.97 -1.45 -27.71
N PRO A 376 -20.45 -0.67 -26.72
CA PRO A 376 -21.85 -0.69 -26.35
C PRO A 376 -22.73 0.03 -27.38
N ALA A 377 -23.87 -0.58 -27.73
CA ALA A 377 -24.94 0.14 -28.40
C ALA A 377 -25.62 1.06 -27.39
N TYR A 378 -25.31 2.35 -27.43
CA TYR A 378 -25.96 3.34 -26.59
C TYR A 378 -27.43 3.53 -26.98
N SER A 379 -28.30 3.74 -25.98
CA SER A 379 -29.69 4.11 -26.23
C SER A 379 -29.77 5.42 -27.02
N PRO A 380 -30.82 5.65 -27.82
CA PRO A 380 -30.99 6.92 -28.54
C PRO A 380 -30.98 8.15 -27.61
N ALA A 381 -31.50 7.99 -26.38
CA ALA A 381 -31.48 9.05 -25.38
C ALA A 381 -30.04 9.38 -24.93
N LEU A 382 -29.23 8.36 -24.64
CA LEU A 382 -27.84 8.56 -24.25
C LEU A 382 -26.99 9.09 -25.41
N GLN A 383 -27.25 8.68 -26.65
CA GLN A 383 -26.60 9.25 -27.84
C GLN A 383 -26.91 10.74 -27.99
N ARG A 384 -28.17 11.14 -27.78
CA ARG A 384 -28.57 12.56 -27.79
C ARG A 384 -27.84 13.33 -26.69
N GLN A 385 -27.75 12.75 -25.50
CA GLN A 385 -27.04 13.33 -24.37
C GLN A 385 -25.55 13.56 -24.71
N ILE A 386 -24.87 12.54 -25.26
CA ILE A 386 -23.49 12.61 -25.75
C ILE A 386 -23.32 13.67 -26.85
N SER A 387 -24.31 13.82 -27.74
CA SER A 387 -24.26 14.82 -28.80
C SER A 387 -24.36 16.25 -28.26
N LEU A 388 -25.22 16.52 -27.28
CA LEU A 388 -25.36 17.85 -26.68
C LEU A 388 -24.10 18.23 -25.91
N TRP A 389 -23.57 17.27 -25.17
CA TRP A 389 -22.28 17.32 -24.51
C TRP A 389 -21.14 17.72 -25.47
N ALA A 390 -21.00 17.03 -26.59
CA ALA A 390 -20.00 17.39 -27.60
C ALA A 390 -20.16 18.82 -28.14
N GLY A 391 -21.40 19.35 -28.14
CA GLY A 391 -21.71 20.71 -28.56
C GLY A 391 -21.39 21.80 -27.52
N ASP A 392 -21.42 21.48 -26.23
CA ASP A 392 -21.12 22.43 -25.15
C ASP A 392 -20.35 21.77 -23.98
N LYS A 393 -19.02 21.95 -24.00
CA LYS A 393 -18.09 21.41 -22.98
C LYS A 393 -18.22 22.04 -21.59
N HIS A 394 -18.93 23.17 -21.47
CA HIS A 394 -19.09 23.85 -20.19
C HIS A 394 -20.24 23.26 -19.38
N VAL A 395 -21.16 22.56 -20.02
CA VAL A 395 -22.31 21.92 -19.35
C VAL A 395 -21.89 20.57 -18.76
N ASP A 396 -22.25 20.34 -17.50
CA ASP A 396 -21.92 19.11 -16.78
C ASP A 396 -22.95 18.00 -17.07
N TYR A 397 -24.22 18.35 -17.25
CA TYR A 397 -25.27 17.42 -17.66
C TYR A 397 -26.39 18.18 -18.37
N PHE A 398 -27.13 17.54 -19.28
CA PHE A 398 -28.40 18.08 -19.76
C PHE A 398 -29.56 17.27 -19.19
N LEU A 399 -30.54 17.95 -18.62
CA LEU A 399 -31.84 17.35 -18.31
C LEU A 399 -32.88 17.84 -19.31
N PHE A 400 -33.92 17.06 -19.57
CA PHE A 400 -34.99 17.45 -20.49
C PHE A 400 -36.28 17.65 -19.70
N ASP A 401 -36.99 18.76 -19.95
CA ASP A 401 -38.30 18.95 -19.34
C ASP A 401 -39.39 18.13 -20.05
N GLU A 402 -40.64 18.27 -19.61
CA GLU A 402 -41.79 17.57 -20.20
C GLU A 402 -42.03 17.90 -21.68
N LEU A 403 -41.53 19.03 -22.16
CA LEU A 403 -41.58 19.44 -23.57
C LEU A 403 -40.31 19.05 -24.33
N ASP A 404 -39.48 18.20 -23.74
CA ASP A 404 -38.23 17.68 -24.30
C ASP A 404 -37.19 18.78 -24.63
N ARG A 405 -37.26 19.91 -23.91
CA ARG A 405 -36.31 21.02 -24.06
C ARG A 405 -35.11 20.80 -23.14
N PRO A 406 -33.87 20.93 -23.65
CA PRO A 406 -32.68 20.74 -22.83
C PRO A 406 -32.54 21.85 -21.77
N ILE A 407 -32.15 21.45 -20.57
CA ILE A 407 -31.84 22.29 -19.42
C ILE A 407 -30.39 21.99 -19.03
N PRO A 408 -29.46 22.93 -19.24
CA PRO A 408 -28.06 22.74 -18.90
C PRO A 408 -27.87 22.76 -17.38
N ILE A 409 -27.15 21.78 -16.86
CA ILE A 409 -26.79 21.65 -15.46
C ILE A 409 -25.31 21.98 -15.28
N TYR A 410 -25.01 22.82 -14.30
CA TYR A 410 -23.67 23.23 -13.91
C TYR A 410 -23.44 22.85 -12.44
N VAL A 411 -22.34 22.15 -12.19
CA VAL A 411 -21.96 21.65 -10.87
C VAL A 411 -20.88 22.56 -10.28
N HIS A 412 -21.09 22.97 -9.04
CA HIS A 412 -20.15 23.80 -8.28
C HIS A 412 -19.99 23.26 -6.86
N PRO A 413 -18.81 23.39 -6.22
CA PRO A 413 -17.57 24.04 -6.69
C PRO A 413 -16.75 23.19 -7.69
N THR A 414 -15.65 23.73 -8.22
CA THR A 414 -14.78 23.09 -9.24
C THR A 414 -14.34 21.67 -8.88
N SER A 415 -14.05 21.40 -7.61
CA SER A 415 -13.64 20.07 -7.18
C SER A 415 -14.80 19.07 -7.22
N LEU A 416 -16.02 19.49 -6.85
CA LEU A 416 -17.22 18.67 -7.00
C LEU A 416 -17.55 18.47 -8.48
N GLN A 417 -17.38 19.50 -9.30
CA GLN A 417 -17.52 19.42 -10.76
C GLN A 417 -16.60 18.35 -11.35
N LEU A 418 -15.34 18.31 -10.91
CA LEU A 418 -14.38 17.27 -11.26
C LEU A 418 -14.91 15.87 -10.93
N PHE A 419 -15.36 15.62 -9.70
CA PHE A 419 -15.92 14.31 -9.31
C PHE A 419 -17.16 13.95 -10.11
N PHE A 420 -18.04 14.91 -10.35
CA PHE A 420 -19.23 14.70 -11.16
C PHE A 420 -18.85 14.30 -12.59
N ARG A 421 -17.90 15.01 -13.22
CA ARG A 421 -17.42 14.70 -14.57
C ARG A 421 -16.72 13.35 -14.66
N LEU A 422 -15.91 12.98 -13.66
CA LEU A 422 -15.29 11.65 -13.59
C LEU A 422 -16.33 10.54 -13.51
N ASN A 423 -17.37 10.70 -12.69
CA ASN A 423 -18.44 9.70 -12.59
C ASN A 423 -19.34 9.69 -13.83
N ARG A 424 -19.53 10.83 -14.48
CA ARG A 424 -20.20 10.93 -15.79
C ARG A 424 -19.42 10.16 -16.87
N SER A 425 -18.09 10.22 -16.84
CA SER A 425 -17.23 9.39 -17.69
C SER A 425 -17.46 7.90 -17.45
N VAL A 426 -17.58 7.48 -16.18
CA VAL A 426 -17.90 6.08 -15.83
C VAL A 426 -19.26 5.65 -16.40
N MET A 427 -20.26 6.54 -16.44
CA MET A 427 -21.59 6.26 -17.03
C MET A 427 -21.55 5.84 -18.50
N VAL A 428 -20.51 6.18 -19.26
CA VAL A 428 -20.36 5.78 -20.68
C VAL A 428 -19.34 4.66 -20.90
N SER A 429 -18.83 4.06 -19.81
CA SER A 429 -17.89 2.95 -19.82
C SER A 429 -18.59 1.58 -20.01
N LEU A 430 -17.83 0.48 -19.93
CA LEU A 430 -18.37 -0.88 -20.01
C LEU A 430 -19.21 -1.27 -18.78
N ASP A 431 -18.99 -0.63 -17.63
CA ASP A 431 -19.75 -0.84 -16.39
C ASP A 431 -20.25 0.52 -15.87
N PRO A 432 -21.41 0.99 -16.36
CA PRO A 432 -21.89 2.34 -16.06
C PRO A 432 -22.53 2.46 -14.67
N GLU A 433 -22.83 1.35 -13.99
CA GLU A 433 -23.75 1.34 -12.85
C GLU A 433 -23.32 2.26 -11.71
N ALA A 434 -22.03 2.22 -11.34
CA ALA A 434 -21.50 3.06 -10.27
C ALA A 434 -21.62 4.55 -10.60
N GLY A 435 -21.24 4.94 -11.82
CA GLY A 435 -21.35 6.32 -12.29
C GLY A 435 -22.78 6.82 -12.32
N VAL A 436 -23.72 5.99 -12.81
CA VAL A 436 -25.13 6.36 -12.92
C VAL A 436 -25.79 6.53 -11.56
N LYS A 437 -25.48 5.65 -10.58
CA LYS A 437 -25.96 5.78 -9.20
C LYS A 437 -25.53 7.10 -8.58
N LEU A 438 -24.25 7.45 -8.71
CA LEU A 438 -23.65 8.64 -8.11
C LEU A 438 -24.16 9.94 -8.74
N VAL A 439 -24.17 10.01 -10.08
CA VAL A 439 -24.68 11.18 -10.81
C VAL A 439 -26.20 11.28 -10.65
N GLY A 440 -26.92 10.18 -10.73
CA GLY A 440 -28.37 10.14 -10.56
C GLY A 440 -28.82 10.65 -9.19
N GLU A 441 -28.21 10.15 -8.11
CA GLU A 441 -28.49 10.62 -6.75
C GLU A 441 -28.22 12.12 -6.59
N TYR A 442 -27.11 12.61 -7.14
CA TYR A 442 -26.80 14.04 -7.12
C TYR A 442 -27.88 14.87 -7.83
N LEU A 443 -28.27 14.47 -9.04
CA LEU A 443 -29.30 15.16 -9.81
C LEU A 443 -30.66 15.16 -9.07
N LEU A 444 -31.04 14.04 -8.44
CA LEU A 444 -32.28 13.96 -7.68
C LEU A 444 -32.26 14.86 -6.44
N LYS A 445 -31.18 14.89 -5.66
CA LYS A 445 -31.13 15.74 -4.45
C LYS A 445 -30.96 17.22 -4.75
N LYS A 446 -30.19 17.57 -5.80
CA LYS A 446 -29.80 18.97 -6.06
C LYS A 446 -30.62 19.67 -7.10
N ILE A 447 -31.16 18.95 -8.07
CA ILE A 447 -31.76 19.55 -9.27
C ILE A 447 -33.28 19.33 -9.33
N SER A 448 -33.84 18.38 -8.56
CA SER A 448 -35.28 18.08 -8.59
C SER A 448 -36.20 19.23 -8.19
N ASN A 449 -35.69 20.26 -7.50
CA ASN A 449 -36.45 21.47 -7.14
C ASN A 449 -36.46 22.53 -8.26
N HIS A 450 -35.84 22.26 -9.41
CA HIS A 450 -35.85 23.19 -10.54
C HIS A 450 -37.28 23.34 -11.10
N PRO A 451 -37.79 24.56 -11.41
CA PRO A 451 -39.21 24.79 -11.75
C PRO A 451 -39.76 24.02 -12.95
N ARG A 452 -38.88 23.51 -13.83
CA ARG A 452 -39.22 22.76 -15.05
C ARG A 452 -38.89 21.27 -14.96
N LEU A 453 -38.40 20.80 -13.82
CA LEU A 453 -37.99 19.41 -13.63
C LEU A 453 -38.74 18.85 -12.43
N SER A 454 -39.11 17.58 -12.54
CA SER A 454 -39.61 16.80 -11.42
C SER A 454 -38.65 15.64 -11.14
N ARG A 455 -38.71 15.11 -9.93
CA ARG A 455 -37.98 13.89 -9.55
C ARG A 455 -38.23 12.74 -10.54
N GLU A 456 -39.49 12.54 -10.92
CA GLU A 456 -39.90 11.51 -11.87
C GLU A 456 -39.35 11.77 -13.27
N CYS A 457 -39.34 13.03 -13.71
CA CYS A 457 -38.74 13.43 -14.99
C CYS A 457 -37.25 13.04 -15.07
N ILE A 458 -36.47 13.31 -14.01
CA ILE A 458 -35.05 12.96 -13.91
C ILE A 458 -34.87 11.43 -13.97
N LEU A 459 -35.62 10.67 -13.17
CA LEU A 459 -35.57 9.20 -13.17
C LEU A 459 -35.94 8.61 -14.53
N ASN A 460 -37.00 9.13 -15.17
CA ASN A 460 -37.43 8.68 -16.48
C ASN A 460 -36.39 8.96 -17.56
N GLN A 461 -35.70 10.10 -17.50
CA GLN A 461 -34.58 10.36 -18.39
C GLN A 461 -33.44 9.36 -18.17
N LEU A 462 -32.97 9.18 -16.93
CA LEU A 462 -31.87 8.25 -16.63
C LEU A 462 -32.22 6.81 -17.00
N GLY A 463 -33.49 6.40 -16.84
CA GLY A 463 -33.97 5.09 -17.28
C GLY A 463 -33.96 4.89 -18.79
N ARG A 464 -34.32 5.94 -19.57
CA ARG A 464 -34.19 5.90 -21.03
C ARG A 464 -32.73 5.87 -21.49
N GLU A 465 -31.83 6.52 -20.75
CA GLU A 465 -30.41 6.59 -21.08
C GLU A 465 -29.69 5.27 -20.76
N PHE A 466 -29.91 4.70 -19.57
CA PHE A 466 -29.11 3.60 -19.02
C PHE A 466 -29.87 2.30 -18.72
N GLY A 467 -31.19 2.26 -18.97
CA GLY A 467 -32.05 1.11 -18.70
C GLY A 467 -33.04 1.37 -17.56
N GLU A 468 -34.26 0.84 -17.70
CA GLU A 468 -35.36 1.06 -16.74
C GLU A 468 -35.06 0.50 -15.34
N ASP A 469 -34.26 -0.56 -15.22
CA ASP A 469 -33.82 -1.13 -13.94
C ASP A 469 -32.96 -0.13 -13.13
N MET A 470 -32.28 0.79 -13.82
CA MET A 470 -31.40 1.76 -13.18
C MET A 470 -32.15 2.75 -12.29
N LYS A 471 -33.44 3.00 -12.57
CA LYS A 471 -34.29 3.86 -11.70
C LYS A 471 -34.34 3.32 -10.28
N GLY A 472 -34.62 2.03 -10.13
CA GLY A 472 -34.69 1.36 -8.84
C GLY A 472 -33.34 1.36 -8.13
N LYS A 473 -32.25 1.16 -8.88
CA LYS A 473 -30.87 1.20 -8.36
C LYS A 473 -30.47 2.58 -7.86
N ILE A 474 -30.85 3.66 -8.55
CA ILE A 474 -30.60 5.04 -8.11
C ILE A 474 -31.39 5.35 -6.83
N ILE A 475 -32.67 4.99 -6.78
CA ILE A 475 -33.51 5.23 -5.58
C ILE A 475 -32.94 4.48 -4.38
N ALA A 476 -32.62 3.20 -4.55
CA ALA A 476 -32.01 2.39 -3.48
C ALA A 476 -30.68 2.99 -3.00
N PHE A 477 -29.86 3.51 -3.93
CA PHE A 477 -28.61 4.18 -3.58
C PHE A 477 -28.83 5.52 -2.86
N GLU A 478 -29.83 6.31 -3.26
CA GLU A 478 -30.20 7.56 -2.58
C GLU A 478 -30.63 7.31 -1.14
N GLU A 479 -31.49 6.32 -0.91
CA GLU A 479 -31.92 5.89 0.43
C GLU A 479 -30.72 5.44 1.26
N TYR A 480 -29.89 4.57 0.70
CA TYR A 480 -28.64 4.12 1.33
C TYR A 480 -27.74 5.29 1.71
N SER A 481 -27.52 6.24 0.79
CA SER A 481 -26.68 7.42 1.03
C SER A 481 -27.21 8.31 2.16
N GLY A 482 -28.54 8.37 2.34
CA GLY A 482 -29.19 9.12 3.42
C GLY A 482 -29.03 8.47 4.79
N LEU A 483 -28.73 7.16 4.85
CA LEU A 483 -28.46 6.43 6.09
C LEU A 483 -27.00 6.54 6.55
N LEU A 484 -26.10 7.06 5.71
CA LEU A 484 -24.69 7.18 6.05
C LEU A 484 -24.47 8.30 7.08
N ALA A 485 -23.76 7.98 8.17
CA ALA A 485 -23.50 8.93 9.24
C ALA A 485 -22.76 10.19 8.74
N GLY A 486 -23.23 11.38 9.10
CA GLY A 486 -22.55 12.64 8.77
C GLY A 486 -22.95 13.27 7.42
N THR A 487 -23.94 12.74 6.69
CA THR A 487 -24.58 13.49 5.61
C THR A 487 -25.64 14.42 6.18
N SER A 488 -25.49 15.73 5.97
CA SER A 488 -26.57 16.69 6.23
C SER A 488 -27.79 16.33 5.37
N PRO A 489 -29.03 16.47 5.87
CA PRO A 489 -30.24 16.27 5.06
C PRO A 489 -30.16 17.05 3.74
N GLY A 490 -30.36 16.37 2.61
CA GLY A 490 -30.27 16.98 1.27
C GLY A 490 -28.84 17.14 0.71
N SER A 491 -27.80 16.72 1.43
CA SER A 491 -26.46 16.57 0.84
C SER A 491 -26.39 15.36 -0.09
N ALA A 492 -25.74 15.54 -1.23
CA ALA A 492 -25.52 14.47 -2.20
C ALA A 492 -24.25 13.69 -1.85
N TYR A 493 -24.21 12.40 -2.19
CA TYR A 493 -23.06 11.55 -1.88
C TYR A 493 -21.77 12.08 -2.52
N LEU A 494 -21.84 12.62 -3.75
CA LEU A 494 -20.71 13.25 -4.42
C LEU A 494 -20.13 14.46 -3.66
N GLU A 495 -20.97 15.26 -2.97
CA GLU A 495 -20.49 16.39 -2.16
C GLU A 495 -19.66 15.90 -0.97
N ARG A 496 -20.10 14.79 -0.38
CA ARG A 496 -19.42 14.14 0.73
C ARG A 496 -18.07 13.58 0.32
N MET A 497 -18.02 12.80 -0.77
CA MET A 497 -16.75 12.30 -1.34
C MET A 497 -15.77 13.43 -1.64
N ASN A 498 -16.27 14.53 -2.20
CA ASN A 498 -15.46 15.71 -2.47
C ASN A 498 -14.87 16.29 -1.17
N GLY A 499 -15.66 16.39 -0.11
CA GLY A 499 -15.18 16.85 1.20
C GLY A 499 -14.11 15.94 1.80
N ILE A 500 -14.29 14.62 1.73
CA ILE A 500 -13.30 13.64 2.21
C ILE A 500 -12.01 13.76 1.40
N THR A 501 -12.10 13.81 0.07
CA THR A 501 -10.91 13.89 -0.78
C THR A 501 -10.14 15.19 -0.55
N GLN A 502 -10.84 16.32 -0.37
CA GLN A 502 -10.17 17.58 -0.02
C GLN A 502 -9.40 17.49 1.30
N ALA A 503 -9.95 16.78 2.30
CA ALA A 503 -9.26 16.56 3.57
C ALA A 503 -8.04 15.63 3.43
N MET A 504 -8.06 14.70 2.47
CA MET A 504 -6.97 13.76 2.21
C MET A 504 -5.90 14.28 1.22
N ALA A 505 -6.25 15.21 0.35
CA ALA A 505 -5.40 15.67 -0.75
C ALA A 505 -3.99 16.11 -0.34
N PRO A 506 -3.78 16.89 0.75
CA PRO A 506 -2.43 17.23 1.20
C PRO A 506 -1.55 15.99 1.48
N ARG A 507 -2.14 14.93 2.02
CA ARG A 507 -1.45 13.68 2.38
C ARG A 507 -1.05 12.86 1.16
N MET A 508 -1.94 12.82 0.16
CA MET A 508 -1.65 12.14 -1.11
C MET A 508 -0.49 12.84 -1.82
N MET A 509 -0.45 14.19 -1.80
CA MET A 509 0.64 14.95 -2.41
C MET A 509 1.99 14.78 -1.69
N GLU A 510 2.00 14.67 -0.36
CA GLU A 510 3.23 14.41 0.41
C GLU A 510 3.88 13.07 0.04
N SER A 511 3.07 12.04 -0.23
CA SER A 511 3.57 10.72 -0.62
C SER A 511 4.24 10.69 -2.01
N GLY A 512 3.76 11.51 -2.95
CA GLY A 512 4.35 11.63 -4.29
C GLY A 512 5.59 12.54 -4.35
N SER A 513 5.82 13.38 -3.33
CA SER A 513 6.95 14.30 -3.22
C SER A 513 8.21 13.66 -2.60
N LEU A 514 8.21 12.34 -2.40
CA LEU A 514 9.39 11.58 -1.98
C LEU A 514 10.50 11.70 -3.04
N LYS A 515 11.33 12.72 -2.85
CA LYS A 515 12.57 13.10 -3.55
C LYS A 515 12.97 12.13 -4.67
N SER A 516 12.59 12.50 -5.90
CA SER A 516 13.31 12.10 -7.11
C SER A 516 14.80 12.41 -6.98
#